data_AF-A0A352L2W6-F1
#
_entry.id   AF-A0A352L2W6-F1
#
_cell.length_a   1.000
_cell.length_b   1.000
_cell.length_c   1.000
_cell.angle_alpha   90.00
_cell.angle_beta   90.00
_cell.angle_gamma   90.00
#
_symmetry.space_group_name_H-M   'P 1'
#
loop_
_entity.id
_entity.type
_entity.pdbx_description
1 polymer ?
#
loop_
_entity_poly.entity_id
_entity_poly.type
_entity_poly.pdbx_seq_one_letter_code
_entity_poly.pdbx_strand_id
1 'polypeptide(L)'
;MEMAMYRMMCLAALLLLSGCGESVKPGRGVPVSGKITLGGKPLADADVLFTNDTFVGFGKTDAEGNYRLVQGALPGQNRVSLSKYEGGKAPTPTGAPSGDGMDAGQMAAAQMGWGNEKKQTGPKQLVPADYADPATTKLTFDVSAEGSSGVDFNL
;
A
#
# COMPACT_ATOMS: atom_id res chain seq x y z
N MET A 1 -6.70 10.87 -62.38
CA MET A 1 -7.72 10.40 -61.42
C MET A 1 -7.12 9.58 -60.26
N GLU A 2 -5.80 9.60 -60.02
CA GLU A 2 -5.16 8.71 -59.02
C GLU A 2 -4.66 9.44 -57.75
N MET A 3 -4.56 10.77 -57.76
CA MET A 3 -4.11 11.53 -56.58
C MET A 3 -5.21 11.92 -55.58
N ALA A 4 -6.49 11.73 -55.94
CA ALA A 4 -7.63 12.01 -55.06
C ALA A 4 -7.94 10.84 -54.11
N MET A 5 -7.53 9.62 -54.47
CA MET A 5 -7.76 8.41 -53.67
C MET A 5 -6.84 8.33 -52.45
N TYR A 6 -5.60 8.83 -52.56
CA TYR A 6 -4.60 8.72 -51.49
C TYR A 6 -4.79 9.76 -50.37
N ARG A 7 -5.37 10.92 -50.68
CA ARG A 7 -5.67 11.97 -49.69
C ARG A 7 -6.83 11.59 -48.77
N MET A 8 -7.74 10.75 -49.24
CA MET A 8 -8.85 10.22 -48.43
C MET A 8 -8.39 9.09 -47.49
N MET A 9 -7.28 8.42 -47.80
CA MET A 9 -6.77 7.27 -47.04
C MET A 9 -5.82 7.62 -45.89
N CYS A 10 -5.35 8.87 -45.79
CA CYS A 10 -4.50 9.33 -44.69
C CYS A 10 -5.28 9.98 -43.52
N LEU A 11 -6.55 10.38 -43.72
CA LEU A 11 -7.32 11.06 -42.67
C LEU A 11 -8.11 10.12 -41.74
N ALA A 12 -8.29 8.84 -42.12
CA ALA A 12 -9.08 7.88 -41.35
C ALA A 12 -8.26 7.10 -40.29
N ALA A 13 -6.93 7.19 -40.32
CA ALA A 13 -6.05 6.42 -39.43
C ALA A 13 -5.72 7.11 -38.09
N LEU A 14 -6.10 8.38 -37.90
CA LEU A 14 -5.81 9.14 -36.66
C LEU A 14 -6.89 9.06 -35.57
N LEU A 15 -7.99 8.32 -35.79
CA LEU A 15 -9.12 8.25 -34.84
C LEU A 15 -9.09 7.07 -33.86
N LEU A 16 -8.00 6.28 -33.84
CA LEU A 16 -7.89 5.07 -33.00
C LEU A 16 -7.12 5.27 -31.67
N LEU A 17 -6.82 6.51 -31.28
CA LEU A 17 -6.28 6.81 -29.94
C LEU A 17 -7.34 7.26 -28.92
N SER A 18 -8.63 7.00 -29.16
CA SER A 18 -9.67 7.19 -28.14
C SER A 18 -9.37 6.24 -26.97
N GLY A 19 -8.87 6.85 -25.90
CA GLY A 19 -8.23 6.16 -24.80
C GLY A 19 -9.19 5.26 -24.04
N CYS A 20 -8.64 4.15 -23.57
CA CYS A 20 -9.21 3.37 -22.50
C CYS A 20 -9.00 4.13 -21.18
N GLY A 21 -9.63 5.29 -21.04
CA GLY A 21 -9.73 6.02 -19.78
C GLY A 21 -10.91 5.45 -19.02
N GLU A 22 -10.67 4.42 -18.20
CA GLU A 22 -11.70 3.89 -17.30
C GLU A 22 -12.18 5.04 -16.42
N SER A 23 -13.41 5.51 -16.68
CA SER A 23 -13.97 6.65 -15.98
C SER A 23 -14.14 6.29 -14.51
N VAL A 24 -13.35 6.93 -13.65
CA VAL A 24 -13.39 6.77 -12.20
C VAL A 24 -14.80 7.10 -11.72
N LYS A 25 -15.54 6.08 -11.28
CA LYS A 25 -16.84 6.28 -10.64
C LYS A 25 -16.61 6.96 -9.28
N PRO A 26 -17.39 7.99 -8.91
CA PRO A 26 -17.26 8.62 -7.60
C PRO A 26 -17.41 7.58 -6.48
N GLY A 27 -16.48 7.58 -5.54
CA GLY A 27 -16.40 6.61 -4.44
C GLY A 27 -15.62 5.32 -4.74
N ARG A 28 -15.13 5.13 -5.98
CA ARG A 28 -14.17 4.06 -6.31
C ARG A 28 -12.75 4.61 -6.18
N GLY A 29 -11.85 3.84 -5.55
CA GLY A 29 -10.44 4.21 -5.48
C GLY A 29 -9.82 4.36 -6.87
N VAL A 30 -8.93 5.34 -7.00
CA VAL A 30 -8.14 5.59 -8.20
C VAL A 30 -6.87 4.75 -8.19
N PRO A 31 -6.35 4.33 -9.35
CA PRO A 31 -5.19 3.45 -9.41
C PRO A 31 -3.96 4.14 -8.81
N VAL A 32 -3.22 3.41 -7.98
CA VAL A 32 -1.93 3.85 -7.44
C VAL A 32 -0.90 2.74 -7.62
N SER A 33 0.29 3.11 -8.10
CA SER A 33 1.42 2.18 -8.26
C SER A 33 2.76 2.90 -8.14
N GLY A 34 3.80 2.16 -7.76
CA GLY A 34 5.16 2.66 -7.64
C GLY A 34 6.12 1.58 -7.18
N LYS A 35 7.28 2.00 -6.69
CA LYS A 35 8.37 1.11 -6.27
C LYS A 35 8.85 1.44 -4.87
N ILE A 36 9.14 0.40 -4.09
CA ILE A 36 9.68 0.56 -2.73
C ILE A 36 11.07 -0.03 -2.65
N THR A 37 11.99 0.74 -2.09
CA THR A 37 13.34 0.29 -1.76
C THR A 37 13.64 0.51 -0.28
N LEU A 38 14.53 -0.32 0.27
CA LEU A 38 15.05 -0.19 1.64
C LEU A 38 16.57 -0.30 1.57
N GLY A 39 17.29 0.76 1.97
CA GLY A 39 18.75 0.82 1.89
C GLY A 39 19.27 0.65 0.46
N GLY A 40 18.56 1.18 -0.53
CA GLY A 40 18.91 1.11 -1.96
C GLY A 40 18.60 -0.23 -2.64
N LYS A 41 17.98 -1.19 -1.95
CA LYS A 41 17.59 -2.49 -2.51
C LYS A 41 16.07 -2.59 -2.69
N PRO A 42 15.57 -3.24 -3.74
CA PRO A 42 14.14 -3.46 -3.91
C PRO A 42 13.54 -4.21 -2.73
N LEU A 43 12.45 -3.70 -2.17
CA LEU A 43 11.79 -4.27 -1.02
C LEU A 43 10.64 -5.17 -1.46
N ALA A 44 10.92 -6.45 -1.69
CA ALA A 44 9.90 -7.44 -2.06
C ALA A 44 8.99 -7.86 -0.91
N ASP A 45 7.79 -8.35 -1.22
CA ASP A 45 6.80 -8.92 -0.28
C ASP A 45 6.34 -7.97 0.84
N ALA A 46 6.60 -6.67 0.72
CA ALA A 46 6.14 -5.66 1.66
C ALA A 46 4.67 -5.34 1.45
N ASP A 47 3.94 -5.23 2.55
CA ASP A 47 2.57 -4.75 2.56
C ASP A 47 2.57 -3.22 2.51
N VAL A 48 1.73 -2.67 1.62
CA VAL A 48 1.61 -1.25 1.32
C VAL A 48 0.18 -0.83 1.64
N LEU A 49 0.03 0.15 2.51
CA LEU A 49 -1.27 0.68 2.91
C LEU A 49 -1.34 2.18 2.63
N PHE A 50 -2.39 2.61 1.94
CA PHE A 50 -2.74 4.01 1.75
C PHE A 50 -4.02 4.28 2.53
N THR A 51 -3.91 5.05 3.61
CA THR A 51 -4.99 5.30 4.56
C THR A 51 -5.47 6.74 4.46
N ASN A 52 -6.77 6.89 4.26
CA ASN A 52 -7.53 8.13 4.38
C ASN A 52 -8.56 7.97 5.53
N ASP A 53 -9.33 9.01 5.87
CA ASP A 53 -10.33 8.99 6.94
C ASP A 53 -11.41 7.91 6.76
N THR A 54 -11.77 7.59 5.52
CA THR A 54 -12.89 6.69 5.21
C THR A 54 -12.49 5.46 4.38
N PHE A 55 -11.24 5.37 3.95
CA PHE A 55 -10.80 4.37 2.99
C PHE A 55 -9.38 3.91 3.26
N VAL A 56 -9.13 2.61 3.08
CA VAL A 56 -7.80 2.01 3.13
C VAL A 56 -7.56 1.25 1.84
N GLY A 57 -6.59 1.71 1.06
CA GLY A 57 -6.05 1.00 -0.09
C GLY A 57 -4.94 0.05 0.34
N PHE A 58 -4.94 -1.16 -0.21
CA PHE A 58 -3.93 -2.19 0.07
C PHE A 58 -3.20 -2.62 -1.21
N GLY A 59 -1.91 -2.87 -1.11
CA GLY A 59 -1.09 -3.52 -2.12
C GLY A 59 0.05 -4.32 -1.49
N LYS A 60 0.72 -5.14 -2.30
CA LYS A 60 1.94 -5.85 -1.91
C LYS A 60 2.99 -5.65 -2.98
N THR A 61 4.26 -5.52 -2.59
CA THR A 61 5.36 -5.41 -3.53
C THR A 61 5.77 -6.76 -4.11
N ASP A 62 6.13 -6.77 -5.39
CA ASP A 62 6.71 -7.92 -6.09
C ASP A 62 8.22 -8.07 -5.79
N ALA A 63 8.87 -9.06 -6.43
CA ALA A 63 10.31 -9.34 -6.28
C ALA A 63 11.23 -8.15 -6.64
N GLU A 64 10.77 -7.25 -7.51
CA GLU A 64 11.50 -6.05 -7.94
C GLU A 64 11.14 -4.82 -7.09
N GLY A 65 10.27 -4.98 -6.09
CA GLY A 65 9.81 -3.93 -5.20
C GLY A 65 8.67 -3.09 -5.78
N ASN A 66 8.10 -3.46 -6.93
CA ASN A 66 6.98 -2.71 -7.50
C ASN A 66 5.68 -3.12 -6.83
N TYR A 67 4.78 -2.16 -6.61
CA TYR A 67 3.44 -2.42 -6.07
C TYR A 67 2.36 -1.75 -6.91
N ARG A 68 1.16 -2.29 -6.79
CA ARG A 68 -0.09 -1.67 -7.24
C ARG A 68 -1.15 -1.90 -6.17
N LEU A 69 -1.92 -0.86 -5.86
CA LEU A 69 -3.05 -1.01 -4.93
C LEU A 69 -4.19 -1.78 -5.62
N VAL A 70 -4.72 -2.80 -4.94
CA VAL A 70 -5.77 -3.68 -5.46
C VAL A 70 -7.07 -2.92 -5.68
N GLN A 71 -7.46 -2.08 -4.72
CA GLN A 71 -8.69 -1.28 -4.77
C GLN A 71 -8.43 0.20 -5.10
N GLY A 72 -7.18 0.57 -5.37
CA GLY A 72 -6.75 1.96 -5.49
C GLY A 72 -6.65 2.68 -4.15
N ALA A 73 -6.59 4.01 -4.20
CA ALA A 73 -6.71 4.91 -3.05
C ALA A 73 -7.71 6.02 -3.37
N LEU A 74 -8.25 6.72 -2.37
CA LEU A 74 -9.06 7.91 -2.66
C LEU A 74 -8.16 9.09 -3.02
N PRO A 75 -8.59 9.97 -3.94
CA PRO A 75 -7.89 11.21 -4.23
C PRO A 75 -7.69 12.09 -2.98
N GLY A 76 -6.61 12.86 -2.99
CA GLY A 76 -6.18 13.71 -1.89
C GLY A 76 -5.16 13.06 -0.96
N GLN A 77 -4.99 13.65 0.21
CA GLN A 77 -3.94 13.23 1.14
C GLN A 77 -4.23 11.84 1.74
N ASN A 78 -3.28 10.94 1.59
CA ASN A 78 -3.26 9.63 2.20
C ASN A 78 -2.01 9.47 3.08
N ARG A 79 -2.16 8.87 4.26
CA ARG A 79 -1.03 8.37 5.04
C ARG A 79 -0.58 7.03 4.46
N VAL A 80 0.72 6.82 4.35
CA VAL A 80 1.27 5.60 3.75
C VAL A 80 1.99 4.82 4.82
N SER A 81 1.65 3.55 5.00
CA SER A 81 2.40 2.65 5.88
C SER A 81 2.91 1.44 5.13
N LEU A 82 4.16 1.09 5.42
CA LEU A 82 4.93 0.07 4.72
C LEU A 82 5.43 -0.94 5.74
N SER A 83 5.07 -2.21 5.58
CA SER A 83 5.51 -3.24 6.53
C SER A 83 6.08 -4.45 5.82
N LYS A 84 7.10 -5.04 6.44
CA LYS A 84 7.72 -6.28 5.98
C LYS A 84 8.27 -7.01 7.18
N TYR A 85 7.73 -8.18 7.43
CA TYR A 85 8.18 -9.04 8.52
C TYR A 85 9.16 -10.10 7.98
N GLU A 86 10.18 -10.41 8.77
CA GLU A 86 11.12 -11.49 8.47
C GLU A 86 10.38 -12.82 8.31
N GLY A 87 10.62 -13.54 7.21
CA GLY A 87 9.86 -14.75 6.86
C GLY A 87 8.48 -14.51 6.24
N GLY A 88 8.13 -13.25 5.92
CA GLY A 88 6.94 -12.90 5.11
C GLY A 88 5.60 -13.06 5.81
N LYS A 89 5.58 -13.35 7.12
CA LYS A 89 4.35 -13.47 7.91
C LYS A 89 4.32 -12.35 8.93
N ALA A 90 3.22 -11.61 8.98
CA ALA A 90 2.96 -10.74 10.12
C ALA A 90 2.91 -11.59 11.41
N PRO A 91 3.30 -11.03 12.57
CA PRO A 91 3.09 -11.71 13.84
C PRO A 91 1.63 -12.09 13.97
N THR A 92 1.35 -13.40 13.97
CA THR A 92 0.10 -13.90 14.53
C THR A 92 0.08 -13.45 15.98
N PRO A 93 -1.00 -12.82 16.48
CA PRO A 93 -1.14 -12.58 17.91
C PRO A 93 -1.17 -13.95 18.60
N THR A 94 -0.01 -14.44 19.03
CA THR A 94 0.12 -15.56 19.95
C THR A 94 -0.39 -15.05 21.29
N GLY A 95 -1.71 -15.13 21.46
CA GLY A 95 -2.43 -14.48 22.54
C GLY A 95 -3.88 -14.14 22.26
N ALA A 96 -4.51 -14.64 21.18
CA ALA A 96 -5.93 -14.92 21.30
C ALA A 96 -6.07 -15.94 22.44
N PRO A 97 -6.69 -15.60 23.59
CA PRO A 97 -6.92 -16.61 24.61
C PRO A 97 -7.86 -17.63 23.97
N SER A 98 -7.31 -18.77 23.56
CA SER A 98 -8.07 -20.00 23.47
C SER A 98 -8.72 -20.14 24.84
N GLY A 99 -10.05 -20.05 24.86
CA GLY A 99 -10.80 -19.92 26.11
C GLY A 99 -10.41 -21.00 27.11
N ASP A 100 -10.04 -20.55 28.30
CA ASP A 100 -10.32 -21.16 29.60
C ASP A 100 -9.68 -20.25 30.68
N GLY A 101 -10.53 -19.54 31.44
CA GLY A 101 -10.20 -18.86 32.71
C GLY A 101 -9.06 -17.81 32.72
N MET A 102 -9.42 -16.52 32.70
CA MET A 102 -8.49 -15.45 33.06
C MET A 102 -8.20 -15.50 34.57
N ASP A 103 -7.02 -15.97 34.95
CA ASP A 103 -6.58 -15.98 36.35
C ASP A 103 -6.05 -14.60 36.77
N ALA A 104 -6.42 -14.16 37.99
CA ALA A 104 -6.16 -12.81 38.50
C ALA A 104 -4.66 -12.46 38.56
N GLY A 105 -3.79 -13.47 38.64
CA GLY A 105 -2.34 -13.29 38.56
C GLY A 105 -1.84 -12.76 37.21
N GLN A 106 -2.51 -13.09 36.11
CA GLN A 106 -2.12 -12.60 34.77
C GLN A 106 -2.56 -11.16 34.54
N MET A 107 -3.67 -10.72 35.14
CA MET A 107 -4.09 -9.31 35.10
C MET A 107 -3.14 -8.42 35.91
N ALA A 108 -2.65 -8.89 37.06
CA ALA A 108 -1.65 -8.17 37.86
C ALA A 108 -0.29 -8.09 37.13
N ALA A 109 0.14 -9.15 36.44
CA ALA A 109 1.37 -9.13 35.64
C ALA A 109 1.25 -8.19 34.41
N ALA A 110 0.06 -8.12 33.78
CA ALA A 110 -0.20 -7.16 32.72
C ALA A 110 -0.17 -5.71 33.23
N GLN A 111 -0.72 -5.46 34.44
CA GLN A 111 -0.77 -4.13 35.03
C GLN A 111 0.58 -3.63 35.57
N MET A 112 1.44 -4.54 36.04
CA MET A 112 2.79 -4.22 36.54
C MET A 112 3.86 -4.17 35.43
N GLY A 113 3.49 -4.42 34.17
CA GLY A 113 4.38 -4.47 33.01
C GLY A 113 4.13 -3.38 31.96
N TRP A 114 3.47 -2.28 32.31
CA TRP A 114 3.27 -1.11 31.42
C TRP A 114 4.53 -0.23 31.33
N GLY A 115 5.65 -0.86 30.98
CA GLY A 115 6.84 -0.23 30.43
C GLY A 115 6.98 -0.68 28.99
N ASN A 116 7.24 0.27 28.08
CA ASN A 116 7.50 0.07 26.66
C ASN A 116 8.44 -1.11 26.39
N GLU A 117 7.90 -2.32 26.19
CA GLU A 117 8.58 -3.50 25.64
C GLU A 117 7.64 -4.70 25.74
N LYS A 118 6.51 -4.67 25.01
CA LYS A 118 6.02 -5.95 24.48
C LYS A 118 7.10 -6.40 23.52
N LYS A 119 8.06 -7.19 24.03
CA LYS A 119 8.98 -8.00 23.24
C LYS A 119 8.08 -8.91 22.41
N GLN A 120 7.65 -8.40 21.25
CA GLN A 120 6.79 -9.11 20.33
C GLN A 120 7.54 -10.40 20.01
N THR A 121 7.04 -11.53 20.52
CA THR A 121 7.59 -12.87 20.28
C THR A 121 7.25 -13.35 18.86
N GLY A 122 7.30 -12.43 17.90
CA GLY A 122 6.92 -12.64 16.51
C GLY A 122 8.03 -12.20 15.55
N PRO A 123 7.84 -12.45 14.25
CA PRO A 123 8.83 -12.14 13.22
C PRO A 123 9.22 -10.67 13.24
N LYS A 124 10.52 -10.41 13.07
CA LYS A 124 11.12 -9.07 13.15
C LYS A 124 10.60 -8.19 12.02
N GLN A 125 10.04 -7.01 12.35
CA GLN A 125 9.73 -5.97 11.36
C GLN A 125 11.04 -5.43 10.77
N LEU A 126 11.15 -5.41 9.45
CA LEU A 126 12.33 -4.95 8.71
C LEU A 126 12.23 -3.47 8.31
N VAL A 127 11.01 -2.93 8.18
CA VAL A 127 10.77 -1.52 7.91
C VAL A 127 10.82 -0.72 9.23
N PRO A 128 11.49 0.45 9.29
CA PRO A 128 11.51 1.30 10.47
C PRO A 128 10.09 1.66 10.97
N ALA A 129 9.94 1.78 12.29
CA ALA A 129 8.64 2.05 12.92
C ALA A 129 7.99 3.36 12.42
N ASP A 130 8.79 4.39 12.12
CA ASP A 130 8.36 5.67 11.55
C ASP A 130 7.64 5.56 10.20
N TYR A 131 7.74 4.40 9.53
CA TYR A 131 7.10 4.14 8.24
C TYR A 131 6.14 2.96 8.28
N ALA A 132 6.28 2.06 9.26
CA ALA A 132 5.49 0.85 9.35
C ALA A 132 4.19 1.00 10.15
N ASP A 133 4.12 1.96 11.07
CA ASP A 133 2.93 2.18 11.88
C ASP A 133 1.94 3.12 11.17
N PRO A 134 0.73 2.66 10.79
CA PRO A 134 -0.27 3.52 10.13
C PRO A 134 -0.75 4.70 10.99
N ALA A 135 -0.58 4.64 12.32
CA ALA A 135 -0.99 5.71 13.23
C ALA A 135 0.07 6.82 13.34
N THR A 136 1.35 6.48 13.21
CA THR A 136 2.48 7.41 13.44
C THR A 136 3.37 7.60 12.21
N THR A 137 3.05 6.95 11.09
CA THR A 137 3.83 7.04 9.86
C THR A 137 4.03 8.48 9.41
N LYS A 138 5.28 8.78 9.04
CA LYS A 138 5.66 10.07 8.47
C LYS A 138 5.48 10.13 6.96
N LEU A 139 5.21 8.99 6.31
CA LEU A 139 4.97 8.96 4.88
C LEU A 139 3.54 9.42 4.58
N THR A 140 3.44 10.41 3.72
CA THR A 140 2.18 10.87 3.14
C THR A 140 2.33 11.00 1.64
N PHE A 141 1.23 10.84 0.94
CA PHE A 141 1.19 11.06 -0.50
C PHE A 141 -0.15 11.68 -0.90
N ASP A 142 -0.10 12.70 -1.76
CA ASP A 142 -1.28 13.32 -2.33
C ASP A 142 -1.67 12.60 -3.62
N VAL A 143 -2.75 11.81 -3.56
CA VAL A 143 -3.22 10.99 -4.67
C VAL A 143 -4.01 11.86 -5.64
N SER A 144 -3.61 11.88 -6.91
CA SER A 144 -4.30 12.68 -7.94
C SER A 144 -5.67 12.11 -8.27
N ALA A 145 -6.60 12.96 -8.72
CA ALA A 145 -7.97 12.54 -9.06
C ALA A 145 -8.07 11.48 -10.19
N GLU A 146 -7.02 11.34 -11.00
CA GLU A 146 -6.93 10.36 -12.09
C GLU A 146 -6.12 9.11 -11.70
N GLY A 147 -5.58 9.07 -10.47
CA GLY A 147 -4.62 8.08 -10.01
C GLY A 147 -3.17 8.54 -10.13
N SER A 148 -2.25 7.76 -9.58
CA SER A 148 -0.84 8.13 -9.47
C SER A 148 0.07 6.93 -9.79
N SER A 149 1.03 7.15 -10.67
CA SER A 149 2.03 6.15 -11.07
C SER A 149 3.44 6.69 -10.80
N GLY A 150 4.39 5.81 -10.49
CA GLY A 150 5.75 6.22 -10.08
C GLY A 150 5.79 6.78 -8.65
N VAL A 151 4.89 6.31 -7.79
CA VAL A 151 4.85 6.70 -6.37
C VAL A 151 5.90 5.90 -5.61
N ASP A 152 7.13 6.37 -5.65
CA ASP A 152 8.28 5.62 -5.15
C ASP A 152 8.67 6.01 -3.71
N PHE A 153 8.97 5.02 -2.87
CA PHE A 153 9.45 5.22 -1.50
C PHE A 153 10.82 4.59 -1.32
N ASN A 154 11.80 5.40 -0.91
CA ASN A 154 13.16 4.96 -0.61
C ASN A 154 13.39 5.10 0.90
N LEU A 155 13.50 3.96 1.58
CA LEU A 155 13.57 3.86 3.03
C LEU A 155 15.00 3.62 3.53
#